data_AF-A0A4V3K8H3-F1
#
_entry.id   AF-A0A4V3K8H3-F1
#
_cell.length_a   1.000
_cell.length_b   1.000
_cell.length_c   1.000
_cell.angle_alpha   90.00
_cell.angle_beta   90.00
_cell.angle_gamma   90.00
#
_symmetry.space_group_name_H-M   'P 1'
#
loop_
_entity.id
_entity.type
_entity.pdbx_description
1 polymer ?
#
loop_
_entity_poly.entity_id
_entity_poly.type
_entity_poly.pdbx_seq_one_letter_code
_entity_poly.pdbx_strand_id
1 'polypeptide(L)'
;MSSALRVVALVGSPASSATSRTLLLVRHLLASLQQRVHASVERVELAPIARSLGQSLSRDEAEPAVEQALQTIEGAGLLVVAAPVYRGSYPGLFK
;
A
#
# COMPACT_ATOMS: atom_id res chain seq x y z
N MET A 1 -16.07 13.77 19.80
CA MET A 1 -15.97 12.62 18.87
C MET A 1 -14.53 12.57 18.39
N SER A 2 -13.79 11.50 18.67
CA SER A 2 -12.42 11.34 18.12
C SER A 2 -12.49 11.15 16.61
N SER A 3 -11.56 11.74 15.85
CA SER A 3 -11.47 11.49 14.41
C SER A 3 -11.23 10.01 14.11
N ALA A 4 -11.70 9.53 12.97
CA ALA A 4 -11.43 8.17 12.53
C ALA A 4 -9.91 7.95 12.37
N LEU A 5 -9.42 6.82 12.85
CA LEU A 5 -8.03 6.41 12.64
C LEU A 5 -7.78 6.22 11.15
N ARG A 6 -6.87 6.98 10.55
CA ARG A 6 -6.51 6.85 9.14
C ARG A 6 -5.57 5.67 8.94
N VAL A 7 -6.11 4.58 8.41
CA VAL A 7 -5.36 3.35 8.10
C VAL A 7 -5.03 3.34 6.61
N VAL A 8 -3.75 3.20 6.29
CA VAL A 8 -3.28 3.05 4.91
C VAL A 8 -2.69 1.66 4.76
N ALA A 9 -3.08 0.95 3.71
CA ALA A 9 -2.47 -0.33 3.38
C ALA A 9 -1.59 -0.24 2.13
N LEU A 10 -0.30 -0.52 2.29
CA LEU A 10 0.65 -0.65 1.19
C LEU A 10 0.72 -2.11 0.73
N VAL A 11 0.43 -2.34 -0.55
CA VAL A 11 0.45 -3.67 -1.18
C VAL A 11 1.59 -3.75 -2.19
N GLY A 12 2.64 -4.45 -1.80
CA GLY A 12 3.87 -4.65 -2.58
C GLY A 12 3.85 -5.81 -3.58
N SER A 13 2.67 -6.30 -3.95
CA SER A 13 2.57 -7.38 -4.94
C SER A 13 2.84 -6.81 -6.33
N PRO A 14 3.74 -7.40 -7.14
CA PRO A 14 3.99 -6.97 -8.52
C PRO A 14 2.83 -7.33 -9.47
N ALA A 15 1.91 -8.20 -9.05
CA ALA A 15 0.74 -8.56 -9.84
C ALA A 15 -0.44 -7.64 -9.50
N SER A 16 -0.75 -6.70 -10.39
CA SER A 16 -2.01 -5.95 -10.39
C SER A 16 -3.13 -6.86 -10.93
N SER A 17 -3.67 -7.76 -10.10
CA SER A 17 -4.72 -8.66 -10.57
C SER A 17 -5.64 -9.13 -9.45
N ALA A 18 -6.90 -9.40 -9.83
CA ALA A 18 -7.95 -10.00 -9.02
C ALA A 18 -7.56 -11.34 -8.35
N THR A 19 -6.43 -11.94 -8.75
CA THR A 19 -5.89 -13.19 -8.18
C THR A 19 -4.81 -13.00 -7.11
N SER A 20 -4.48 -11.76 -6.73
CA SER A 20 -3.44 -11.46 -5.73
C SER A 20 -3.87 -11.92 -4.32
N ARG A 21 -3.24 -12.99 -3.81
CA ARG A 21 -3.49 -13.50 -2.44
C ARG A 21 -3.14 -12.48 -1.36
N THR A 22 -2.05 -11.73 -1.56
CA THR A 22 -1.66 -10.63 -0.66
C THR A 22 -2.74 -9.56 -0.59
N LEU A 23 -3.30 -9.16 -1.75
CA LEU A 23 -4.37 -8.16 -1.80
C LEU A 23 -5.66 -8.68 -1.15
N LEU A 24 -6.02 -9.95 -1.38
CA LEU A 24 -7.18 -10.58 -0.74
C LEU A 24 -7.05 -10.59 0.79
N LEU A 25 -5.87 -10.98 1.31
CA LEU A 25 -5.60 -10.97 2.75
C LEU A 25 -5.72 -9.55 3.33
N VAL A 26 -5.12 -8.56 2.68
CA VAL A 26 -5.20 -7.15 3.11
C VAL A 26 -6.65 -6.67 3.14
N ARG A 27 -7.47 -6.97 2.12
CA ARG A 27 -8.90 -6.62 2.11
C ARG A 27 -9.64 -7.22 3.30
N HIS A 28 -9.43 -8.51 3.57
CA HIS A 28 -10.06 -9.18 4.72
C HIS A 28 -9.61 -8.60 6.07
N LEU A 29 -8.32 -8.28 6.21
CA LEU A 29 -7.76 -7.69 7.41
C LEU A 29 -8.35 -6.29 7.66
N LEU A 30 -8.39 -5.44 6.64
CA LEU A 30 -8.93 -4.08 6.76
C LEU A 30 -10.42 -4.09 7.06
N ALA A 31 -11.19 -4.97 6.39
CA ALA A 31 -12.61 -5.14 6.69
C ALA A 31 -12.81 -5.56 8.15
N SER A 32 -12.03 -6.52 8.64
CA SER A 32 -12.08 -6.98 10.04
C SER A 32 -11.67 -5.91 11.04
N LEU A 33 -10.70 -5.06 10.68
CA LEU A 33 -10.25 -3.93 11.49
C LEU A 33 -11.36 -2.88 11.62
N GLN A 34 -12.04 -2.53 10.53
CA GLN A 34 -13.14 -1.56 10.57
C GLN A 34 -14.34 -2.04 11.41
N GLN A 35 -14.50 -3.34 11.64
CA GLN A 35 -15.50 -3.87 12.58
C GLN A 35 -15.13 -3.64 14.06
N ARG A 36 -13.87 -3.33 14.37
CA ARG A 36 -13.35 -3.26 15.75
C ARG A 36 -12.93 -1.85 16.16
N VAL A 37 -12.55 -1.01 15.20
CA VAL A 37 -12.09 0.35 15.45
C VAL A 37 -12.73 1.34 14.47
N HIS A 38 -12.97 2.57 14.94
CA HIS A 38 -13.44 3.65 14.10
C HIS A 38 -12.31 4.13 13.19
N ALA A 39 -12.24 3.57 11.97
CA ALA A 39 -11.13 3.77 11.03
C ALA A 39 -11.60 4.13 9.61
N SER A 40 -10.92 5.10 8.99
CA SER A 40 -10.95 5.32 7.54
C SER A 40 -9.82 4.52 6.90
N VAL A 41 -10.10 3.84 5.80
CA VAL A 41 -9.15 2.94 5.16
C VAL A 41 -8.86 3.39 3.73
N GLU A 42 -7.59 3.55 3.41
CA GLU A 42 -7.07 3.83 2.07
C GLU A 42 -6.05 2.73 1.68
N ARG A 43 -5.85 2.50 0.39
CA ARG A 43 -4.94 1.46 -0.11
C ARG A 43 -4.04 2.03 -1.19
N VAL A 44 -2.75 1.74 -1.08
CA VAL A 44 -1.72 2.06 -2.07
C VAL A 44 -1.20 0.73 -2.63
N GLU A 45 -1.43 0.50 -3.91
CA GLU A 45 -0.93 -0.68 -4.62
C GLU A 45 0.31 -0.27 -5.44
N LEU A 46 1.42 -1.01 -5.31
CA LEU A 46 2.65 -0.67 -6.02
C LEU A 46 2.60 -1.02 -7.51
N ALA A 47 1.87 -2.07 -7.89
CA ALA A 47 1.87 -2.56 -9.27
C ALA A 47 1.44 -1.49 -10.32
N PRO A 48 0.40 -0.68 -10.10
CA PRO A 48 0.03 0.39 -11.04
C PRO A 48 1.09 1.49 -11.22
N ILE A 49 1.88 1.77 -10.18
CA ILE A 49 2.91 2.83 -10.18
C ILE A 49 4.34 2.28 -10.38
N ALA A 50 4.49 0.96 -10.60
CA ALA A 50 5.78 0.29 -10.55
C ALA A 50 6.81 0.84 -11.54
N ARG A 51 6.36 1.21 -12.75
CA ARG A 51 7.23 1.77 -13.78
C ARG A 51 7.74 3.16 -13.38
N SER A 52 6.81 4.07 -13.07
CA SER A 52 7.15 5.44 -12.68
C SER A 52 8.03 5.43 -11.42
N LEU A 53 7.69 4.61 -10.42
CA LEU A 53 8.48 4.45 -9.20
C LEU A 53 9.90 3.95 -9.50
N GLY A 54 10.05 2.94 -10.38
CA GLY A 54 11.35 2.40 -10.74
C GLY A 54 12.21 3.31 -11.63
N GLN A 55 11.65 4.41 -12.14
CA GLN A 55 12.35 5.40 -12.96
C GLN A 55 12.82 6.62 -12.15
N SER A 56 12.25 6.85 -10.96
CA SER A 56 12.63 7.95 -10.07
C SER A 56 13.80 7.54 -9.17
N LEU A 57 14.94 8.23 -9.26
CA LEU A 57 16.08 8.02 -8.36
C LEU A 57 15.99 8.87 -7.09
N SER A 58 15.19 9.95 -7.16
CA SER A 58 14.92 10.86 -6.06
C SER A 58 13.43 11.20 -6.02
N ARG A 59 12.96 11.73 -4.89
CA ARG A 59 11.54 12.15 -4.76
C ARG A 59 11.19 13.29 -5.70
N ASP A 60 12.13 14.19 -6.00
CA ASP A 60 11.91 15.33 -6.90
C ASP A 60 11.65 14.88 -8.35
N GLU A 61 12.04 13.64 -8.68
CA GLU A 61 11.77 12.99 -9.98
C GLU A 61 10.47 12.15 -9.96
N ALA A 62 9.73 12.13 -8.86
CA ALA A 62 8.52 11.33 -8.74
C ALA A 62 7.41 11.89 -9.64
N GLU A 63 6.86 11.04 -10.51
CA GLU A 63 5.64 11.39 -11.21
C GLU A 63 4.47 11.59 -10.22
N PRO A 64 3.43 12.37 -10.59
CA PRO A 64 2.34 12.71 -9.68
C PRO A 64 1.66 11.51 -9.00
N ALA A 65 1.57 10.36 -9.69
CA ALA A 65 0.99 9.15 -9.12
C ALA A 65 1.85 8.54 -7.99
N VAL A 66 3.18 8.62 -8.13
CA VAL A 66 4.13 8.17 -7.09
C VAL A 66 4.12 9.14 -5.92
N GLU A 67 4.15 10.45 -6.19
CA GLU A 67 4.09 11.47 -5.13
C GLU A 67 2.78 11.40 -4.34
N GLN A 68 1.64 11.18 -5.02
CA GLN A 68 0.35 10.97 -4.34
C GLN A 68 0.38 9.73 -3.44
N ALA A 69 1.00 8.63 -3.90
CA ALA A 69 1.16 7.42 -3.09
C ALA A 69 2.03 7.69 -1.84
N LEU A 70 3.13 8.43 -1.99
CA LEU A 70 4.00 8.85 -0.89
C LEU A 70 3.23 9.69 0.13
N GLN A 71 2.51 10.73 -0.32
CA GLN A 71 1.70 11.60 0.56
C GLN A 71 0.60 10.83 1.29
N THR A 72 -0.05 9.88 0.61
CA THR A 72 -1.04 8.99 1.24
C THR A 72 -0.39 8.17 2.36
N ILE A 73 0.77 7.56 2.11
CA ILE A 73 1.51 6.77 3.11
C ILE A 73 1.96 7.64 4.29
N GLU A 74 2.52 8.81 4.03
CA GLU A 74 3.04 9.74 5.05
C GLU A 74 1.93 10.26 5.97
N GLY A 75 0.72 10.42 5.45
CA GLY A 75 -0.42 10.86 6.24
C GLY A 75 -1.14 9.74 7.01
N ALA A 76 -0.62 8.51 7.03
CA ALA A 76 -1.23 7.39 7.73
C ALA A 76 -1.08 7.51 9.25
N GLY A 77 -2.17 7.30 9.99
CA GLY A 77 -2.12 7.08 11.45
C GLY A 77 -1.80 5.63 11.82
N LEU A 78 -2.05 4.70 10.90
CA LEU A 78 -1.63 3.29 10.97
C LEU A 78 -1.28 2.81 9.57
N LEU A 79 -0.09 2.24 9.39
CA LEU A 79 0.36 1.67 8.12
C LEU A 79 0.32 0.13 8.19
N VAL A 80 -0.47 -0.49 7.32
CA VAL A 80 -0.47 -1.94 7.10
C VAL A 80 0.37 -2.22 5.87
N VAL A 81 1.46 -2.98 6.02
CA VAL A 81 2.38 -3.25 4.92
C VAL A 81 2.34 -4.73 4.57
N ALA A 82 2.07 -5.05 3.30
CA ALA A 82 1.92 -6.42 2.84
C ALA A 82 2.65 -6.67 1.53
N ALA A 83 3.50 -7.70 1.52
CA ALA A 83 4.22 -8.15 0.33
C ALA A 83 4.20 -9.70 0.26
N PRO A 84 4.17 -10.29 -0.94
CA PRO A 84 4.36 -11.73 -1.08
C PRO A 84 5.82 -12.12 -0.78
N VAL A 85 6.06 -13.38 -0.44
CA VAL A 85 7.42 -13.92 -0.37
C VAL A 85 7.86 -14.32 -1.78
N TYR A 86 8.89 -13.65 -2.30
CA TYR A 86 9.54 -13.93 -3.58
C TYR A 86 11.02 -14.22 -3.34
N ARG A 87 11.50 -15.41 -3.73
CA ARG A 87 12.89 -15.88 -3.53
C ARG A 87 13.38 -15.75 -2.08
N GLY A 88 12.53 -16.10 -1.12
CA GLY A 88 12.87 -16.09 0.32
C GLY A 88 12.88 -14.70 0.96
N SER A 89 12.46 -13.65 0.24
CA SER A 89 12.36 -12.29 0.76
C SER A 89 11.12 -11.58 0.21
N TYR A 90 10.94 -10.30 0.53
CA TYR A 90 9.97 -9.44 -0.15
C TYR A 90 10.45 -9.09 -1.58
N PRO A 91 9.56 -8.72 -2.51
CA PRO A 91 9.91 -8.42 -3.90
C PRO A 91 10.79 -7.17 -4.02
N GLY A 92 11.62 -7.11 -5.06
CA GLY A 92 12.46 -5.94 -5.32
C GLY A 92 11.67 -4.64 -5.49
N LEU A 93 10.50 -4.69 -6.15
CA LEU A 93 9.60 -3.53 -6.29
C LEU A 93 9.11 -2.99 -4.94
N PHE A 94 9.03 -3.84 -3.93
CA PHE A 94 8.57 -3.46 -2.60
C PHE A 94 9.68 -2.89 -1.72
N LYS A 95 10.95 -3.20 -2.02
CA LYS A 95 12.12 -2.69 -1.30
C LYS A 95 12.28 -1.20 -1.55
#